data_AF-A0A2P4YFH9-F1
#
_entry.id   AF-A0A2P4YFH9-F1
#
_cell.length_a   1.000
_cell.length_b   1.000
_cell.length_c   1.000
_cell.angle_alpha   90.00
_cell.angle_beta   90.00
_cell.angle_gamma   90.00
#
_symmetry.space_group_name_H-M   'P 1'
#
loop_
_entity.id
_entity.type
_entity.pdbx_description
1 polymer ?
#
loop_
_entity_poly.entity_id
_entity_poly.type
_entity_poly.pdbx_seq_one_letter_code
_entity_poly.pdbx_strand_id
1 'polypeptide(L)'
;MEKHLYREPVLQVIDSYGYHVKLTDSHRLERYNIYVMIIPRYLTNILQPLVVAVNCSFQAFYRNKYDEYIGSSATHSAGNPKIPSYNPVTELALDFMSTRTPDGIKRRSRCVARCQKERFNEDSCINHSRNSST
;
A
#
# COMPACT_ATOMS: atom_id res chain seq x y z
N MET A 1 16.66 9.07 -37.15
CA MET A 1 17.32 8.64 -35.90
C MET A 1 16.33 8.89 -34.78
N GLU A 2 15.52 7.88 -34.42
CA GLU A 2 14.54 8.01 -33.33
C GLU A 2 15.28 8.10 -32.00
N LYS A 3 15.04 9.19 -31.26
CA LYS A 3 15.48 9.30 -29.86
C LYS A 3 14.59 8.36 -29.05
N HIS A 4 15.02 7.12 -28.86
CA HIS A 4 14.46 6.30 -27.79
C HIS A 4 14.68 7.05 -26.48
N LEU A 5 13.59 7.49 -25.85
CA LEU A 5 13.61 8.15 -24.56
C LEU A 5 14.13 7.11 -23.55
N TYR A 6 15.43 7.13 -23.26
CA TYR A 6 16.04 6.21 -22.30
C TYR A 6 15.38 6.45 -20.94
N ARG A 7 14.61 5.47 -20.46
CA ARG A 7 14.01 5.50 -19.12
C ARG A 7 14.86 4.66 -18.19
N GLU A 8 15.11 5.17 -17.00
CA GLU A 8 15.74 4.40 -15.94
C GLU A 8 14.92 3.14 -15.62
N PRO A 9 15.57 2.02 -15.29
CA PRO A 9 14.87 0.79 -14.96
C PRO A 9 14.04 0.97 -13.68
N VAL A 10 12.75 0.60 -13.75
CA VAL A 10 11.83 0.69 -12.62
C VAL A 10 11.43 -0.72 -12.19
N LEU A 11 11.54 -1.01 -10.89
CA LEU A 11 10.99 -2.23 -10.30
C LEU A 11 9.60 -1.94 -9.71
N GLN A 12 8.56 -2.51 -10.31
CA GLN A 12 7.19 -2.47 -9.81
C GLN A 12 6.93 -3.70 -8.93
N VAL A 13 6.60 -3.46 -7.65
CA VAL A 13 6.30 -4.53 -6.69
C VAL A 13 4.79 -4.61 -6.47
N ILE A 14 4.18 -5.74 -6.81
CA ILE A 14 2.72 -5.96 -6.76
C ILE A 14 2.39 -7.32 -6.14
N ASP A 15 1.18 -7.48 -5.65
CA ASP A 15 0.71 -8.73 -5.06
C ASP A 15 0.39 -9.79 -6.12
N SER A 16 0.23 -11.04 -5.67
CA SER A 16 -0.08 -12.19 -6.53
C SER A 16 -1.55 -12.25 -6.98
N TYR A 17 -2.21 -11.11 -7.16
CA TYR A 17 -3.57 -11.07 -7.70
C TYR A 17 -3.56 -11.65 -9.13
N GLY A 18 -4.56 -12.46 -9.50
CA GLY A 18 -4.52 -13.27 -10.73
C GLY A 18 -4.29 -12.46 -12.02
N TYR A 19 -4.73 -11.20 -12.06
CA TYR A 19 -4.47 -10.29 -13.18
C TYR A 19 -3.03 -9.76 -13.22
N HIS A 20 -2.37 -9.66 -12.06
CA HIS A 20 -1.01 -9.15 -11.93
C HIS A 20 0.06 -10.19 -12.27
N VAL A 21 -0.22 -11.47 -12.04
CA VAL A 21 0.73 -12.56 -12.35
C VAL A 21 1.15 -12.54 -13.82
N LYS A 22 0.23 -12.21 -14.74
CA LYS A 22 0.53 -12.13 -16.18
C LYS A 22 1.41 -10.93 -16.58
N LEU A 23 1.66 -9.99 -15.65
CA LEU A 23 2.45 -8.79 -15.95
C LEU A 23 3.95 -9.06 -15.94
N THR A 24 4.43 -10.13 -15.30
CA THR A 24 5.86 -10.50 -15.28
C THR A 24 6.40 -10.76 -16.68
N ASP A 25 5.55 -11.27 -17.57
CA ASP A 25 5.93 -11.68 -18.92
C ASP A 25 5.52 -10.62 -19.96
N SER A 26 5.25 -9.40 -19.52
CA SER A 26 4.77 -8.34 -20.40
C SER A 26 5.90 -7.71 -21.22
N HIS A 27 6.00 -8.08 -22.49
CA HIS A 27 6.86 -7.40 -23.47
C HIS A 27 6.57 -5.90 -23.61
N ARG A 28 5.37 -5.45 -23.21
CA ARG A 28 5.07 -4.01 -23.18
C ARG A 28 5.82 -3.32 -22.04
N LEU A 29 5.86 -3.91 -20.84
CA LEU A 29 6.56 -3.35 -19.69
C LEU A 29 8.08 -3.39 -19.88
N GLU A 30 8.59 -4.49 -20.44
CA GLU A 30 10.00 -4.63 -20.82
C GLU A 30 10.47 -3.50 -21.76
N ARG A 31 9.68 -3.19 -22.79
CA ARG A 31 9.94 -2.04 -23.71
C ARG A 31 9.98 -0.68 -23.01
N TYR A 32 9.35 -0.54 -21.84
CA TYR A 32 9.38 0.67 -21.03
C TYR A 32 10.43 0.62 -19.91
N ASN A 33 11.29 -0.40 -19.88
CA ASN A 33 12.26 -0.67 -18.81
C ASN A 33 11.61 -0.83 -17.42
N ILE A 34 10.42 -1.46 -17.39
CA ILE A 34 9.68 -1.74 -16.16
C ILE A 34 9.74 -3.25 -15.89
N TYR A 35 10.28 -3.61 -14.73
CA TYR A 35 10.35 -4.98 -14.23
C TYR A 35 9.28 -5.18 -13.17
N VAL A 36 8.68 -6.37 -13.10
CA VAL A 36 7.63 -6.68 -12.15
C VAL A 36 8.12 -7.74 -11.16
N MET A 37 8.01 -7.45 -9.87
CA MET A 37 8.21 -8.41 -8.80
C MET A 37 6.85 -8.76 -8.19
N ILE A 38 6.47 -10.04 -8.27
CA ILE A 38 5.27 -10.55 -7.63
C ILE A 38 5.59 -10.94 -6.20
N ILE A 39 4.83 -10.39 -5.26
CA ILE A 39 4.87 -10.82 -3.87
C ILE A 39 4.11 -12.14 -3.75
N PRO A 40 4.71 -13.17 -3.13
CA PRO A 40 4.03 -14.43 -2.91
C PRO A 40 2.73 -14.27 -2.13
N ARG A 41 1.79 -15.19 -2.40
CA ARG A 41 0.52 -15.24 -1.68
C ARG A 41 0.77 -15.31 -0.16
N TYR A 42 -0.08 -14.62 0.59
CA TYR A 42 -0.03 -14.52 2.06
C TYR A 42 1.11 -13.68 2.65
N LEU A 43 1.98 -13.09 1.81
CA LEU A 43 3.05 -12.21 2.29
C LEU A 43 2.77 -10.73 2.01
N THR A 44 1.62 -10.39 1.42
CA THR A 44 1.24 -9.02 1.04
C THR A 44 1.30 -8.03 2.21
N ASN A 45 0.86 -8.44 3.39
CA ASN A 45 0.87 -7.63 4.62
C ASN A 45 2.28 -7.38 5.18
N ILE A 46 3.31 -8.09 4.71
CA ILE A 46 4.70 -7.98 5.18
C ILE A 46 5.60 -7.41 4.09
N LEU A 47 5.38 -7.80 2.84
CA LEU A 47 6.26 -7.54 1.71
C LEU A 47 5.68 -6.56 0.70
N GLN A 48 4.42 -6.13 0.79
CA GLN A 48 3.90 -5.09 -0.11
C GLN A 48 4.19 -3.70 0.46
N PRO A 49 5.07 -2.89 -0.16
CA PRO A 49 5.40 -1.57 0.36
C PRO A 49 4.16 -0.69 0.55
N LEU A 50 3.22 -0.75 -0.38
CA LEU A 50 1.97 0.01 -0.29
C LEU A 50 1.15 -0.38 0.94
N VAL A 51 1.07 -1.68 1.25
CA VAL A 51 0.32 -2.14 2.42
C VAL A 51 1.01 -1.74 3.71
N VAL A 52 2.29 -2.05 3.82
CA VAL A 52 3.10 -1.82 5.02
C VAL A 52 3.26 -0.32 5.33
N ALA A 53 3.55 0.49 4.32
CA ALA A 53 3.87 1.89 4.52
C ALA A 53 2.65 2.82 4.53
N VAL A 54 1.57 2.44 3.85
CA VAL A 54 0.41 3.31 3.62
C VAL A 54 -0.87 2.66 4.15
N ASN A 55 -1.32 1.54 3.54
CA ASN A 55 -2.69 1.05 3.76
C ASN A 55 -2.96 0.67 5.21
N CYS A 56 -2.04 0.03 5.93
CA CYS A 56 -2.27 -0.32 7.33
C CYS A 56 -2.56 0.92 8.19
N SER A 57 -1.77 1.98 8.01
CA SER A 57 -1.98 3.24 8.74
C SER A 57 -3.21 4.02 8.25
N PHE A 58 -3.55 3.90 6.96
CA PHE A 58 -4.78 4.47 6.42
C PHE A 58 -6.02 3.79 6.98
N GLN A 59 -6.03 2.46 7.07
CA GLN A 59 -7.14 1.70 7.65
C GLN A 59 -7.36 2.07 9.11
N ALA A 60 -6.28 2.24 9.89
CA ALA A 60 -6.38 2.70 11.28
C ALA A 60 -6.96 4.12 11.37
N PHE A 61 -6.46 5.05 10.55
CA PHE A 61 -6.98 6.41 10.46
C PHE A 61 -8.46 6.43 10.04
N TYR A 62 -8.80 5.70 8.99
CA TYR A 62 -10.14 5.60 8.44
C TYR A 62 -11.11 5.01 9.44
N ARG A 63 -10.72 3.96 10.18
CA ARG A 63 -11.55 3.37 11.24
C ARG A 63 -11.91 4.38 12.31
N ASN A 64 -10.95 5.16 12.80
CA ASN A 64 -11.23 6.21 13.78
C ASN A 64 -12.20 7.26 13.24
N LYS A 65 -12.01 7.69 11.98
CA LYS A 65 -12.90 8.66 11.33
C LYS A 65 -14.29 8.10 11.04
N TYR A 66 -14.36 6.82 10.72
CA TYR A 66 -15.62 6.12 10.53
C TYR A 66 -16.38 5.99 11.85
N ASP A 67 -15.71 5.64 12.95
CA ASP A 67 -16.32 5.56 14.28
C ASP A 67 -16.87 6.92 14.73
N GLU A 68 -16.12 8.02 14.50
CA GLU A 68 -16.60 9.41 14.72
C GLU A 68 -17.85 9.73 13.88
N TYR A 69 -17.87 9.31 12.62
CA TYR A 69 -18.99 9.51 11.72
C TYR A 69 -20.24 8.74 12.17
N ILE A 70 -20.09 7.46 12.56
CA ILE A 70 -21.20 6.65 13.06
C ILE A 70 -21.78 7.27 14.33
N GLY A 71 -20.93 7.73 15.26
CA GLY A 71 -21.37 8.37 16.51
C GLY A 71 -22.06 9.72 16.31
N SER A 72 -21.83 10.41 15.19
CA SER A 72 -22.43 11.72 14.88
C SER A 72 -23.58 11.66 13.85
N SER A 73 -23.76 10.53 13.17
CA SER A 73 -24.77 10.36 12.11
C SER A 73 -26.16 10.05 12.68
N ALA A 74 -27.19 10.69 12.10
CA ALA A 74 -28.57 10.29 12.33
C ALA A 74 -28.82 8.90 11.71
N THR A 75 -29.34 7.97 12.50
CA THR A 75 -29.73 6.64 12.03
C THR A 75 -30.81 6.76 10.95
N HIS A 76 -30.81 5.85 9.97
CA HIS A 76 -31.99 5.65 9.13
C HIS A 76 -33.21 5.31 10.01
N SER A 77 -34.42 5.49 9.47
CA SER A 77 -35.67 5.07 10.12
C SER A 77 -35.71 3.59 10.51
N ALA A 78 -34.80 2.77 9.96
CA ALA A 78 -34.58 1.36 10.31
C ALA A 78 -33.47 1.12 11.37
N GLY A 79 -32.93 2.16 12.01
CA GLY A 79 -31.91 2.06 13.07
C GLY A 79 -30.46 1.87 12.60
N ASN A 80 -30.22 1.67 11.31
CA ASN A 80 -28.87 1.51 10.78
C ASN A 80 -28.17 2.87 10.59
N PRO A 81 -26.88 2.99 10.94
CA PRO A 81 -26.10 4.17 10.61
C PRO A 81 -26.10 4.40 9.10
N LYS A 82 -26.19 5.66 8.67
CA LYS A 82 -26.04 6.01 7.26
C LYS A 82 -24.60 5.69 6.84
N ILE A 83 -24.39 5.15 5.64
CA ILE A 83 -23.04 4.91 5.11
C ILE A 83 -22.53 6.22 4.48
N PRO A 84 -21.26 6.62 4.68
CA PRO A 84 -20.70 7.80 4.01
C PRO A 84 -20.79 7.66 2.49
N SER A 85 -21.12 8.76 1.81
CA SER A 85 -21.00 8.82 0.35
C SER A 85 -19.52 8.88 -0.07
N TYR A 86 -19.26 8.74 -1.38
CA TYR A 86 -17.90 8.66 -1.91
C TYR A 86 -17.07 9.93 -1.69
N ASN A 87 -17.70 11.11 -1.75
CA ASN A 87 -17.01 12.40 -1.62
C ASN A 87 -16.31 12.56 -0.25
N PRO A 88 -17.01 12.39 0.90
CA PRO A 88 -16.37 12.40 2.22
C PRO A 88 -15.22 11.40 2.35
N VAL A 89 -15.36 10.18 1.80
CA VAL A 89 -14.30 9.17 1.85
C VAL A 89 -13.07 9.60 1.03
N THR A 90 -13.30 10.26 -0.09
CA THR A 90 -12.22 10.81 -0.94
C THR A 90 -11.49 11.93 -0.23
N GLU A 91 -12.20 12.86 0.40
CA GLU A 91 -11.62 13.93 1.21
C GLU A 91 -10.78 13.36 2.36
N LEU A 92 -11.28 12.36 3.09
CA LEU A 92 -10.52 11.67 4.14
C LEU A 92 -9.22 11.02 3.62
N ALA A 93 -9.25 10.46 2.41
CA ALA A 93 -8.04 9.90 1.79
C ALA A 93 -7.02 11.00 1.44
N LEU A 94 -7.49 12.15 0.93
CA LEU A 94 -6.64 13.31 0.63
C LEU A 94 -6.04 13.90 1.91
N ASP A 95 -6.85 14.09 2.95
CA ASP A 95 -6.41 14.56 4.26
C ASP A 95 -5.35 13.64 4.84
N PHE A 96 -5.60 12.32 4.81
CA PHE A 96 -4.61 11.35 5.25
C PHE A 96 -3.30 11.47 4.47
N MET A 97 -3.34 11.57 3.14
CA MET A 97 -2.16 11.66 2.31
C MET A 97 -1.38 12.96 2.55
N SER A 98 -2.07 14.06 2.86
CA SER A 98 -1.43 15.34 3.19
C SER A 98 -0.53 15.26 4.43
N THR A 99 -0.80 14.32 5.35
CA THR A 99 0.03 14.10 6.55
C THR A 99 1.29 13.27 6.29
N ARG A 100 1.50 12.77 5.06
CA ARG A 100 2.60 11.86 4.73
C ARG A 100 3.78 12.60 4.13
N THR A 101 4.96 12.30 4.64
CA THR A 101 6.22 12.78 4.07
C THR A 101 6.93 11.66 3.31
N PRO A 102 7.69 11.97 2.25
CA PRO A 102 8.49 10.98 1.53
C PRO A 102 9.40 10.17 2.46
N ASP A 103 10.02 10.82 3.46
CA ASP A 103 10.89 10.14 4.41
C ASP A 103 10.13 9.24 5.40
N GLY A 104 8.91 9.64 5.78
CA GLY A 104 8.01 8.81 6.57
C GLY A 104 7.61 7.53 5.83
N ILE A 105 7.32 7.64 4.53
CA ILE A 105 7.00 6.50 3.66
C ILE A 105 8.24 5.60 3.51
N LYS A 106 9.39 6.17 3.14
CA LYS A 106 10.66 5.43 3.00
C LYS A 106 10.99 4.67 4.28
N ARG A 107 10.84 5.30 5.44
CA ARG A 107 11.11 4.67 6.74
C ARG A 107 10.27 3.43 6.97
N ARG A 108 8.96 3.48 6.69
CA ARG A 108 8.05 2.33 6.87
C ARG A 108 8.28 1.24 5.83
N SER A 109 8.70 1.61 4.62
CA SER A 109 9.05 0.65 3.55
C SER A 109 10.40 -0.05 3.77
N ARG A 110 11.20 0.33 4.79
CA ARG A 110 12.53 -0.25 5.02
C ARG A 110 12.50 -1.76 5.28
N CYS A 111 11.46 -2.28 5.91
CA CYS A 111 11.34 -3.72 6.17
C CYS A 111 11.19 -4.55 4.89
N VAL A 112 10.66 -3.94 3.82
CA VAL A 112 10.44 -4.60 2.52
C VAL A 112 11.69 -4.51 1.63
N ALA A 113 12.44 -3.40 1.71
CA ALA A 113 13.48 -3.06 0.74
C ALA A 113 14.91 -3.55 1.09
N ARG A 114 15.12 -4.22 2.23
CA ARG A 114 16.47 -4.34 2.82
C ARG A 114 16.95 -5.73 3.22
N CYS A 115 16.43 -6.79 2.62
CA CYS A 115 17.07 -8.09 2.79
C CYS A 115 18.04 -8.35 1.64
N GLN A 116 19.34 -8.15 1.90
CA GLN A 116 20.35 -8.93 1.19
C GLN A 116 20.00 -10.41 1.38
N LYS A 117 20.11 -11.21 0.33
CA LYS A 117 19.67 -12.62 0.34
C LYS A 117 20.30 -13.40 1.50
N GLU A 118 21.52 -13.07 1.91
CA GLU A 118 22.22 -13.72 3.03
C GLU A 118 21.82 -13.22 4.43
N ARG A 119 21.03 -12.15 4.55
CA ARG A 119 20.68 -11.50 5.84
C ARG A 119 19.18 -11.46 6.12
N PHE A 120 18.37 -12.11 5.29
CA PHE A 120 16.93 -12.22 5.53
C PHE A 120 16.69 -13.00 6.83
N ASN A 121 16.22 -12.29 7.86
CA ASN A 121 15.77 -12.88 9.11
C ASN A 121 14.28 -12.53 9.28
N GLU A 122 13.44 -13.57 9.17
CA GLU A 122 11.99 -13.48 9.21
C GLU A 122 11.48 -12.89 10.54
N ASP A 123 12.07 -13.30 11.67
CA ASP A 123 11.68 -12.85 13.01
C ASP A 123 11.90 -11.35 13.22
N SER A 124 12.97 -10.78 12.65
CA SER A 124 13.29 -9.36 12.75
C SER A 124 12.25 -8.47 12.04
N CYS A 125 11.78 -8.91 10.86
CA CYS A 125 10.77 -8.18 10.08
C CYS A 125 9.38 -8.26 10.74
N ILE A 126 9.03 -9.43 11.30
CA ILE A 126 7.76 -9.64 12.02
C ILE A 126 7.68 -8.75 13.26
N ASN A 127 8.77 -8.62 14.02
CA ASN A 127 8.80 -7.81 15.23
C ASN A 127 8.74 -6.29 14.94
N HIS A 128 9.31 -5.81 13.84
CA HIS A 128 9.18 -4.40 13.44
C HIS A 128 7.77 -4.04 12.97
N SER A 129 7.10 -4.96 12.26
CA SER A 129 5.69 -4.83 11.84
C SER A 129 4.75 -4.69 13.04
N ARG A 130 4.92 -5.52 14.07
CA ARG A 130 4.11 -5.49 15.30
C ARG A 130 4.28 -4.20 16.09
N ASN A 131 5.51 -3.68 16.20
CA ASN A 131 5.81 -2.46 16.96
C ASN A 131 5.43 -1.15 16.24
N SER A 132 5.04 -1.23 14.96
CA SER A 132 4.59 -0.07 14.17
C SER A 132 3.07 0.14 14.21
N SER A 133 2.36 -0.72 14.94
CA SER A 133 0.89 -0.78 15.05
C SER A 133 0.37 -0.18 16.37
N THR A 134 1.25 0.38 17.19
CA THR A 134 0.97 1.29 18.31
C THR A 134 1.39 2.71 17.92
#